data_AF-A0A1Y1Z899-F1
#
_entry.id   AF-A0A1Y1Z899-F1
#
_cell.length_a   1.000
_cell.length_b   1.000
_cell.length_c   1.000
_cell.angle_alpha   90.00
_cell.angle_beta   90.00
_cell.angle_gamma   90.00
#
_symmetry.space_group_name_H-M   'P 1'
#
loop_
_entity.id
_entity.type
_entity.pdbx_description
1 polymer ?
#
loop_
_entity_poly.entity_id
_entity_poly.type
_entity_poly.pdbx_seq_one_letter_code
_entity_poly.pdbx_strand_id
1 'polypeptide(L)'
;MPSQKIETYFKRKGNSNTTSKLFKTRVLDIDAAELAKQLTLHDSYLFNLIKPVECMNGAWHHEEDWMAVNIKTMLRTSERIKYWIARTIISEREPSKRGFLISYFINVATECINLRNFNTCMAILEGLRIPPIPILRTSWQLVGQKSKQMFEELKVLMTPAGNFPYYRRRLASLNGDPCVPYLSKR
;
A
#
# COMPACT_ATOMS: atom_id res chain seq x y z
N MET A 1 11.21 15.98 -19.93
CA MET A 1 10.82 16.91 -18.85
C MET A 1 9.56 16.42 -18.09
N PRO A 2 9.66 15.43 -17.17
CA PRO A 2 8.58 15.04 -16.26
C PRO A 2 8.89 15.30 -14.76
N SER A 3 10.06 15.87 -14.43
CA SER A 3 10.55 16.04 -13.06
C SER A 3 9.79 17.10 -12.23
N GLN A 4 9.21 18.12 -12.88
CA GLN A 4 8.58 19.25 -12.17
C GLN A 4 7.14 19.02 -11.71
N LYS A 5 6.42 18.01 -12.24
CA LYS A 5 5.02 17.74 -11.85
C LYS A 5 4.88 16.95 -10.55
N ILE A 6 5.93 16.22 -10.13
CA ILE A 6 5.91 15.48 -8.87
C ILE A 6 6.18 16.43 -7.70
N GLU A 7 7.12 17.37 -7.84
CA GLU A 7 7.39 18.41 -6.83
C GLU A 7 6.19 19.34 -6.58
N THR A 8 5.42 19.68 -7.63
CA THR A 8 4.25 20.55 -7.47
C THR A 8 3.07 19.87 -6.77
N TYR A 9 2.97 18.53 -6.83
CA TYR A 9 2.00 17.78 -6.05
C TYR A 9 2.32 17.79 -4.54
N PHE A 10 3.61 17.84 -4.18
CA PHE A 10 4.05 17.79 -2.78
C PHE A 10 4.14 19.15 -2.07
N LYS A 11 4.05 20.28 -2.80
CA LYS A 11 4.11 21.63 -2.20
C LYS A 11 2.77 22.17 -1.66
N ARG A 12 1.63 21.51 -1.89
CA ARG A 12 0.29 22.10 -1.62
C ARG A 12 -0.36 21.80 -0.26
N LYS A 13 0.23 20.98 0.63
CA LYS A 13 -0.31 20.78 1.99
C LYS A 13 0.79 20.74 3.04
N GLY A 14 1.16 21.91 3.53
CA GLY A 14 2.03 22.07 4.68
C GLY A 14 1.80 23.42 5.31
N ASN A 15 0.69 23.60 6.02
CA ASN A 15 0.56 24.67 7.00
C ASN A 15 -0.48 24.28 8.07
N SER A 16 0.02 23.80 9.20
CA SER A 16 -0.59 23.97 10.52
C SER A 16 0.43 23.56 11.58
N ASN A 17 1.12 24.55 12.16
CA ASN A 17 1.79 24.40 13.45
C ASN A 17 0.70 24.16 14.50
N THR A 18 0.73 23.01 15.19
CA THR A 18 0.42 22.81 16.64
C THR A 18 0.16 21.33 16.93
N THR A 19 0.79 20.81 17.99
CA THR A 19 0.77 19.43 18.54
C THR A 19 1.39 18.36 17.61
N SER A 20 2.39 17.57 17.99
CA SER A 20 2.86 17.08 19.29
C SER A 20 4.29 16.56 19.09
N LYS A 21 5.08 16.42 20.17
CA LYS A 21 6.23 15.51 20.19
C LYS A 21 5.71 14.06 20.03
N LEU A 22 5.22 13.71 18.85
CA LEU A 22 4.97 12.33 18.49
C LEU A 22 6.34 11.69 18.32
N PHE A 23 6.59 10.63 19.08
CA PHE A 23 7.83 9.85 19.05
C PHE A 23 8.35 9.71 17.62
N LYS A 24 9.60 10.14 17.39
CA LYS A 24 10.25 10.07 16.09
C LYS A 24 10.68 8.62 15.82
N THR A 25 9.75 7.68 15.88
CA THR A 25 9.97 6.26 15.63
C THR A 25 10.28 6.10 14.15
N ARG A 26 11.42 5.50 13.80
CA ARG A 26 11.72 5.18 12.41
C ARG A 26 10.89 3.95 12.05
N VAL A 27 10.39 3.88 10.82
CA VAL A 27 9.60 2.73 10.36
C VAL A 27 10.32 1.39 10.58
N LEU A 28 11.65 1.40 10.49
CA LEU A 28 12.51 0.23 10.69
C LEU A 28 12.63 -0.21 12.15
N ASP A 29 12.23 0.62 13.11
CA ASP A 29 12.20 0.25 14.51
C ASP A 29 10.95 -0.60 14.85
N ILE A 30 10.03 -0.80 13.88
CA ILE A 30 8.81 -1.59 14.00
C ILE A 30 8.98 -2.89 13.22
N ASP A 31 8.70 -4.03 13.86
CA ASP A 31 8.73 -5.33 13.18
C ASP A 31 7.73 -5.38 12.01
N ALA A 32 8.09 -6.09 10.93
CA ALA A 32 7.27 -6.14 9.72
C ALA A 32 5.89 -6.78 9.98
N ALA A 33 5.82 -7.81 10.83
CA ALA A 33 4.55 -8.43 11.20
C ALA A 33 3.70 -7.50 12.05
N GLU A 34 4.32 -6.71 12.93
CA GLU A 34 3.59 -5.74 13.75
C GLU A 34 3.01 -4.61 12.90
N LEU A 35 3.80 -4.04 11.98
CA LEU A 35 3.28 -3.03 11.05
C LEU A 35 2.14 -3.60 10.19
N ALA A 36 2.27 -4.84 9.69
CA ALA A 36 1.22 -5.49 8.91
C ALA A 36 -0.07 -5.70 9.72
N LYS A 37 0.02 -6.06 11.00
CA LYS A 37 -1.14 -6.16 11.91
C LYS A 37 -1.83 -4.82 12.08
N GLN A 38 -1.08 -3.76 12.37
CA GLN A 38 -1.67 -2.42 12.58
C GLN A 38 -2.34 -1.89 11.32
N LEU A 39 -1.71 -2.06 10.15
CA LEU A 39 -2.32 -1.71 8.87
C LEU A 39 -3.59 -2.55 8.60
N THR A 40 -3.58 -3.83 8.96
CA THR A 40 -4.74 -4.71 8.79
C THR A 40 -5.89 -4.37 9.71
N LEU A 41 -5.63 -4.02 10.97
CA LEU A 41 -6.66 -3.52 11.89
C LEU A 41 -7.31 -2.25 11.35
N HIS A 42 -6.50 -1.32 10.86
CA HIS A 42 -7.00 -0.06 10.29
C HIS A 42 -7.82 -0.28 9.01
N ASP A 43 -7.30 -1.06 8.07
CA ASP A 43 -8.00 -1.37 6.82
C ASP A 43 -9.28 -2.16 7.07
N SER A 44 -9.27 -3.11 8.01
CA SER A 44 -10.46 -3.87 8.40
C SER A 44 -11.52 -2.95 9.01
N TYR A 45 -11.11 -2.01 9.87
CA TYR A 45 -12.02 -1.00 10.40
C TYR A 45 -12.67 -0.17 9.28
N LEU A 46 -11.87 0.35 8.34
CA LEU A 46 -12.41 1.13 7.21
C LEU A 46 -13.33 0.32 6.32
N PHE A 47 -12.98 -0.94 6.04
CA PHE A 47 -13.79 -1.84 5.24
C PHE A 47 -15.16 -2.10 5.89
N ASN A 48 -15.19 -2.31 7.20
CA ASN A 48 -16.44 -2.53 7.95
C ASN A 48 -17.35 -1.30 8.04
N LEU A 49 -16.86 -0.09 7.73
CA LEU A 49 -17.69 1.11 7.65
C LEU A 49 -18.46 1.22 6.33
N ILE A 50 -18.04 0.48 5.28
CA ILE A 50 -18.65 0.56 3.95
C ILE A 50 -20.10 0.08 4.01
N LYS A 51 -21.02 0.95 3.61
CA LYS A 51 -22.44 0.63 3.56
C LYS A 51 -22.81 0.04 2.19
N PRO A 52 -23.78 -0.89 2.11
CA PRO A 52 -24.23 -1.45 0.83
C PRO A 52 -24.65 -0.39 -0.20
N VAL A 53 -25.25 0.72 0.26
CA VAL A 53 -25.66 1.84 -0.62
C VAL A 53 -24.50 2.48 -1.37
N GLU A 54 -23.31 2.48 -0.78
CA GLU A 54 -22.10 3.03 -1.41
C GLU A 54 -21.59 2.13 -2.55
N CYS A 55 -21.96 0.84 -2.55
CA CYS A 55 -21.59 -0.13 -3.58
C CYS A 55 -22.56 -0.15 -4.77
N MET A 56 -23.64 0.63 -4.73
CA MET A 56 -24.64 0.67 -5.79
C MET A 56 -24.37 1.79 -6.79
N ASN A 57 -24.83 1.62 -8.03
CA ASN A 57 -24.84 2.63 -9.09
C ASN A 57 -23.50 3.33 -9.37
N GLY A 58 -22.37 2.69 -9.02
CA GLY A 58 -21.05 3.31 -9.20
C GLY A 58 -20.85 4.58 -8.35
N ALA A 59 -21.47 4.68 -7.18
CA ALA A 59 -21.44 5.85 -6.30
C ALA A 59 -20.01 6.39 -6.01
N TRP A 60 -18.99 5.54 -6.05
CA TRP A 60 -17.58 5.93 -5.88
C TRP A 60 -16.94 6.65 -7.07
N HIS A 61 -17.56 6.60 -8.26
CA HIS A 61 -17.13 7.34 -9.45
C HIS A 61 -17.65 8.77 -9.48
N HIS A 62 -18.70 9.08 -8.72
CA HIS A 62 -19.21 10.44 -8.62
C HIS A 62 -18.21 11.36 -7.93
N GLU A 63 -18.23 12.65 -8.27
CA GLU A 63 -17.33 13.64 -7.66
C GLU A 63 -17.71 13.89 -6.20
N GLU A 64 -18.99 13.83 -5.87
CA GLU A 64 -19.50 14.14 -4.55
C GLU A 64 -19.10 13.06 -3.53
N ASP A 65 -18.33 13.47 -2.52
CA ASP A 65 -17.79 12.55 -1.51
C ASP A 65 -18.84 11.85 -0.66
N TRP A 66 -20.02 12.46 -0.48
CA TRP A 66 -21.06 11.94 0.39
C TRP A 66 -21.72 10.65 -0.13
N MET A 67 -21.67 10.39 -1.45
CA MET A 67 -22.31 9.21 -2.05
C MET A 67 -21.59 7.89 -1.74
N ALA A 68 -20.28 7.94 -1.49
CA ALA A 68 -19.46 6.75 -1.22
C ALA A 68 -18.30 7.09 -0.28
N VAL A 69 -18.63 7.79 0.82
CA VAL A 69 -17.64 8.37 1.74
C VAL A 69 -16.67 7.34 2.30
N ASN A 70 -17.13 6.14 2.65
CA ASN A 70 -16.30 5.09 3.25
C ASN A 70 -15.46 4.39 2.19
N ILE A 71 -16.02 4.10 1.02
CA ILE A 71 -15.25 3.56 -0.11
C ILE A 71 -14.14 4.53 -0.51
N LYS A 72 -14.48 5.82 -0.71
CA LYS A 72 -13.51 6.86 -1.03
C LYS A 72 -12.46 7.03 0.06
N THR A 73 -12.84 6.92 1.33
CA THR A 73 -11.91 6.98 2.46
C THR A 73 -10.92 5.82 2.43
N MET A 74 -11.39 4.59 2.26
CA MET A 74 -10.53 3.41 2.15
C MET A 74 -9.57 3.52 0.95
N LEU A 75 -10.07 3.94 -0.22
CA LEU A 75 -9.24 4.18 -1.40
C LEU A 75 -8.17 5.26 -1.15
N ARG A 76 -8.53 6.38 -0.52
CA ARG A 76 -7.60 7.45 -0.15
C ARG A 76 -6.54 6.95 0.84
N THR A 77 -6.92 6.11 1.80
CA THR A 77 -5.99 5.51 2.76
C THR A 77 -4.99 4.61 2.05
N SER A 78 -5.43 3.72 1.15
CA SER A 78 -4.54 2.89 0.33
C SER A 78 -3.58 3.73 -0.51
N GLU A 79 -4.07 4.83 -1.12
CA GLU A 79 -3.22 5.76 -1.87
C GLU A 79 -2.18 6.44 -0.96
N ARG A 80 -2.57 6.86 0.26
CA ARG A 80 -1.65 7.45 1.23
C ARG A 80 -0.56 6.47 1.66
N ILE A 81 -0.90 5.20 1.91
CA ILE A 81 0.07 4.14 2.25
C ILE A 81 1.05 3.95 1.10
N LYS A 82 0.54 3.79 -0.13
CA LYS A 82 1.34 3.67 -1.36
C LYS A 82 2.37 4.79 -1.49
N TYR A 83 1.95 6.06 -1.37
CA TYR A 83 2.86 7.20 -1.50
C TYR A 83 3.79 7.38 -0.28
N TRP A 84 3.34 7.02 0.91
CA TRP A 84 4.20 7.03 2.11
C TRP A 84 5.38 6.07 1.96
N ILE A 85 5.14 4.86 1.46
CA ILE A 85 6.19 3.86 1.16
C ILE A 85 7.18 4.42 0.15
N ALA A 86 6.66 4.91 -0.98
CA ALA A 86 7.51 5.43 -2.04
C ALA A 86 8.38 6.59 -1.55
N ARG A 87 7.78 7.55 -0.83
CA ARG A 87 8.50 8.68 -0.24
C ARG A 87 9.56 8.21 0.76
N THR A 88 9.25 7.24 1.61
CA THR A 88 10.19 6.70 2.60
C THR A 88 11.43 6.13 1.93
N ILE A 89 11.27 5.38 0.84
CA ILE A 89 12.40 4.79 0.08
C ILE A 89 13.19 5.88 -0.65
N ILE A 90 12.51 6.77 -1.38
CA ILE A 90 13.17 7.78 -2.23
C ILE A 90 13.90 8.85 -1.39
N SER A 91 13.41 9.12 -0.18
CA SER A 91 14.03 10.11 0.73
C SER A 91 15.30 9.59 1.41
N GLU A 92 15.55 8.28 1.38
CA GLU A 92 16.77 7.69 1.93
C GLU A 92 17.92 7.79 0.92
N ARG A 93 19.03 8.38 1.37
CA ARG A 93 20.19 8.71 0.52
C ARG A 93 21.09 7.51 0.28
N GLU A 94 21.24 6.64 1.27
CA GLU A 94 22.16 5.51 1.20
C GLU A 94 21.54 4.32 0.43
N PRO A 95 22.19 3.81 -0.64
CA PRO A 95 21.67 2.68 -1.41
C PRO A 95 21.40 1.43 -0.57
N SER A 96 22.24 1.17 0.44
CA SER A 96 22.10 0.04 1.36
C SER A 96 20.86 0.15 2.23
N LYS A 97 20.66 1.29 2.88
CA LYS A 97 19.44 1.56 3.68
C LYS A 97 18.17 1.52 2.83
N ARG A 98 18.22 2.00 1.58
CA ARG A 98 17.11 1.82 0.63
C ARG A 98 16.84 0.35 0.32
N GLY A 99 17.86 -0.46 0.08
CA GLY A 99 17.72 -1.91 -0.13
C GLY A 99 17.07 -2.60 1.08
N PHE A 100 17.44 -2.19 2.29
CA PHE A 100 16.82 -2.66 3.53
C PHE A 100 15.34 -2.25 3.61
N LEU A 101 15.00 -0.98 3.34
CA LEU A 101 13.61 -0.49 3.30
C LEU A 101 12.76 -1.25 2.28
N ILE A 102 13.28 -1.50 1.08
CA ILE A 102 12.59 -2.29 0.04
C ILE A 102 12.31 -3.70 0.57
N SER A 103 13.33 -4.37 1.13
CA SER A 103 13.19 -5.71 1.72
C SER A 103 12.16 -5.73 2.85
N TYR A 104 12.19 -4.72 3.71
CA TYR A 104 11.25 -4.54 4.82
C TYR A 104 9.81 -4.43 4.31
N PHE A 105 9.53 -3.56 3.35
CA PHE A 105 8.16 -3.42 2.81
C PHE A 105 7.68 -4.67 2.06
N ILE A 106 8.56 -5.43 1.41
CA ILE A 106 8.21 -6.73 0.83
C ILE A 106 7.80 -7.72 1.93
N ASN A 107 8.51 -7.74 3.07
CA ASN A 107 8.14 -8.58 4.20
C ASN A 107 6.78 -8.15 4.79
N VAL A 108 6.55 -6.84 4.97
CA VAL A 108 5.25 -6.30 5.42
C VAL A 108 4.12 -6.74 4.48
N ALA A 109 4.33 -6.66 3.16
CA ALA A 109 3.32 -7.10 2.17
C ALA A 109 3.04 -8.60 2.26
N THR A 110 4.06 -9.42 2.54
CA THR A 110 3.89 -10.85 2.75
C THR A 110 3.10 -11.14 4.02
N GLU A 111 3.39 -10.44 5.12
CA GLU A 111 2.63 -10.55 6.35
C GLU A 111 1.18 -10.07 6.18
N CYS A 112 0.94 -9.04 5.35
CA CYS A 112 -0.42 -8.66 4.97
C CYS A 112 -1.15 -9.81 4.25
N ILE A 113 -0.50 -10.56 3.37
CA ILE A 113 -1.12 -11.74 2.73
C ILE A 113 -1.40 -12.86 3.75
N ASN A 114 -0.50 -13.09 4.71
CA ASN A 114 -0.72 -14.04 5.81
C ASN A 114 -1.96 -13.67 6.63
N LEU A 115 -2.16 -12.36 6.87
CA LEU A 115 -3.32 -11.77 7.52
C LEU A 115 -4.54 -11.59 6.60
N ARG A 116 -4.47 -12.06 5.34
CA ARG A 116 -5.55 -11.94 4.33
C ARG A 116 -5.96 -10.49 4.05
N ASN A 117 -5.03 -9.55 4.19
CA ASN A 117 -5.17 -8.16 3.81
C ASN A 117 -4.59 -7.91 2.41
N PHE A 118 -5.42 -8.13 1.39
CA PHE A 118 -5.03 -7.95 0.00
C PHE A 118 -4.95 -6.47 -0.40
N ASN A 119 -5.71 -5.61 0.27
CA ASN A 119 -5.73 -4.17 0.02
C ASN A 119 -4.39 -3.51 0.30
N THR A 120 -3.87 -3.65 1.52
CA THR A 120 -2.55 -3.11 1.90
C THR A 120 -1.43 -3.78 1.10
N CYS A 121 -1.49 -5.10 0.87
CA CYS A 121 -0.50 -5.79 0.02
C CYS A 121 -0.41 -5.13 -1.36
N MET A 122 -1.54 -4.87 -2.02
CA MET A 122 -1.54 -4.21 -3.33
C MET A 122 -1.01 -2.78 -3.25
N ALA A 123 -1.37 -2.01 -2.22
CA ALA A 123 -0.86 -0.66 -2.01
C ALA A 123 0.68 -0.64 -1.88
N ILE A 124 1.27 -1.62 -1.18
CA ILE A 124 2.73 -1.76 -1.08
C ILE A 124 3.35 -2.09 -2.44
N LEU A 125 2.80 -3.07 -3.17
CA LEU A 125 3.31 -3.43 -4.50
C LEU A 125 3.23 -2.26 -5.48
N GLU A 126 2.15 -1.48 -5.44
CA GLU A 126 2.03 -0.25 -6.22
C GLU A 126 3.06 0.80 -5.79
N GLY A 127 3.32 0.95 -4.50
CA GLY A 127 4.32 1.87 -3.96
C GLY A 127 5.72 1.56 -4.47
N LEU A 128 6.10 0.28 -4.50
CA LEU A 128 7.38 -0.18 -5.03
C LEU A 128 7.51 -0.03 -6.56
N ARG A 129 6.38 0.13 -7.28
CA ARG A 129 6.35 0.40 -8.73
C ARG A 129 6.47 1.89 -9.07
N ILE A 130 6.37 2.79 -8.10
CA ILE A 130 6.47 4.23 -8.33
C ILE A 130 7.91 4.62 -8.73
N PRO A 131 8.13 5.31 -9.87
CA PRO A 131 9.45 5.81 -10.24
C PRO A 131 10.02 6.80 -9.19
N PRO A 132 11.36 6.81 -8.96
CA PRO A 132 12.38 6.00 -9.63
C PRO A 132 12.63 4.63 -9.01
N ILE A 133 11.80 4.13 -8.08
CA ILE A 133 12.12 2.92 -7.27
C ILE A 133 12.48 1.71 -8.14
N PRO A 134 11.73 1.33 -9.20
CA PRO A 134 12.07 0.18 -10.02
C PRO A 134 13.44 0.24 -10.72
N ILE A 135 13.98 1.45 -10.92
CA ILE A 135 15.23 1.66 -11.65
C ILE A 135 16.45 1.86 -10.73
N LEU A 136 16.27 1.80 -9.40
CA LEU A 136 17.36 1.93 -8.42
C LEU A 136 18.25 0.67 -8.35
N ARG A 137 18.99 0.38 -9.44
CA ARG A 137 19.76 -0.87 -9.61
C ARG A 137 20.64 -1.23 -8.41
N THR A 138 21.42 -0.27 -7.90
CA THR A 138 22.32 -0.50 -6.74
C THR A 138 21.55 -0.89 -5.48
N SER A 139 20.38 -0.29 -5.23
CA SER A 139 19.56 -0.65 -4.07
C SER A 139 18.91 -2.03 -4.23
N TRP A 140 18.41 -2.35 -5.43
CA TRP A 140 17.84 -3.67 -5.71
C TRP A 140 18.88 -4.80 -5.69
N GLN A 141 20.14 -4.54 -6.03
CA GLN A 141 21.23 -5.50 -5.86
C GLN A 141 21.42 -5.89 -4.39
N LEU A 142 21.21 -4.96 -3.46
CA LEU A 142 21.34 -5.16 -2.01
C LEU A 142 20.09 -5.78 -1.35
N VAL A 143 18.98 -5.92 -2.08
CA VAL A 143 17.82 -6.69 -1.62
C VAL A 143 18.16 -8.17 -1.65
N GLY A 144 17.99 -8.84 -0.51
CA GLY A 144 18.29 -10.26 -0.36
C GLY A 144 17.46 -11.16 -1.29
N GLN A 145 18.02 -12.33 -1.66
CA GLN A 145 17.38 -13.23 -2.62
C GLN A 145 16.01 -13.73 -2.16
N LYS A 146 15.85 -14.01 -0.85
CA LYS A 146 14.57 -14.41 -0.27
C LYS A 146 13.49 -13.35 -0.47
N SER A 147 13.78 -12.08 -0.16
CA SER A 147 12.83 -10.97 -0.38
C SER A 147 12.53 -10.76 -1.86
N LYS A 148 13.51 -10.93 -2.77
CA LYS A 148 13.24 -10.89 -4.21
C LYS A 148 12.24 -11.97 -4.65
N GLN A 149 12.41 -13.20 -4.16
CA GLN A 149 11.49 -14.29 -4.44
C GLN A 149 10.08 -13.99 -3.92
N MET A 150 9.96 -13.56 -2.66
CA MET A 150 8.68 -13.15 -2.08
C MET A 150 8.02 -12.04 -2.90
N PHE A 151 8.78 -11.06 -3.38
CA PHE A 151 8.25 -9.99 -4.21
C PHE A 151 7.68 -10.50 -5.55
N GLU A 152 8.35 -11.44 -6.20
CA GLU A 152 7.83 -12.06 -7.43
C GLU A 152 6.56 -12.88 -7.17
N GLU A 153 6.51 -13.65 -6.07
CA GLU A 153 5.32 -14.41 -5.66
C GLU A 153 4.12 -13.47 -5.43
N LEU A 154 4.34 -12.36 -4.72
CA LEU A 154 3.31 -11.34 -4.49
C LEU A 154 2.84 -10.68 -5.79
N LYS A 155 3.76 -10.39 -6.73
CA LYS A 155 3.42 -9.84 -8.05
C LYS A 155 2.56 -10.79 -8.87
N VAL A 156 2.84 -12.10 -8.82
CA VAL A 156 2.03 -13.13 -9.50
C VAL A 156 0.64 -13.20 -8.86
N LEU A 157 0.57 -13.29 -7.53
CA LEU A 157 -0.70 -13.36 -6.80
C LEU A 157 -1.62 -12.18 -7.12
N MET A 158 -1.07 -10.96 -7.10
CA MET A 158 -1.81 -9.70 -7.30
C MET A 158 -1.72 -9.18 -8.74
N THR A 159 -1.45 -10.05 -9.71
CA THR A 159 -1.33 -9.63 -11.12
C THR A 159 -2.66 -9.12 -11.67
N PRO A 160 -2.72 -7.92 -12.29
CA PRO A 160 -3.95 -7.40 -12.88
C PRO A 160 -4.32 -8.05 -14.22
N ALA A 161 -3.36 -8.72 -14.87
CA ALA A 161 -3.56 -9.36 -16.18
C ALA A 161 -4.61 -10.48 -16.06
N GLY A 162 -5.58 -10.51 -16.97
CA GLY A 162 -6.70 -11.45 -16.89
C GLY A 162 -7.66 -11.16 -15.73
N ASN A 163 -7.76 -9.90 -15.28
CA ASN A 163 -8.69 -9.46 -14.23
C ASN A 163 -8.44 -10.16 -12.87
N PHE A 164 -7.18 -10.18 -12.43
CA PHE A 164 -6.79 -10.70 -11.12
C PHE A 164 -7.14 -12.18 -10.88
N PRO A 165 -6.77 -13.11 -11.77
CA PRO A 165 -7.22 -14.50 -11.71
C PRO A 165 -6.72 -15.23 -10.46
N TYR A 166 -5.46 -15.02 -10.06
CA TYR A 166 -4.87 -15.68 -8.89
C TYR A 166 -5.44 -15.11 -7.58
N TYR A 167 -5.53 -13.79 -7.45
CA TYR A 167 -6.20 -13.14 -6.32
C TYR A 167 -7.66 -13.59 -6.19
N ARG A 168 -8.46 -13.59 -7.27
CA ARG A 168 -9.85 -14.05 -7.24
C ARG A 168 -9.97 -15.51 -6.80
N ARG A 169 -9.09 -16.39 -7.30
CA ARG A 169 -9.04 -17.80 -6.86
C ARG A 169 -8.68 -17.91 -5.37
N ARG A 170 -7.71 -17.12 -4.91
CA ARG A 170 -7.30 -17.08 -3.50
C ARG A 170 -8.41 -16.58 -2.59
N LEU A 171 -9.16 -15.56 -3.03
CA LEU A 171 -10.32 -15.02 -2.31
C LEU A 171 -11.45 -16.06 -2.22
N ALA A 172 -11.73 -16.76 -3.33
CA ALA A 172 -12.73 -17.81 -3.37
C ALA A 172 -12.40 -19.00 -2.45
N SER A 173 -11.12 -19.32 -2.25
CA SER A 173 -10.71 -20.41 -1.37
C SER A 173 -10.74 -20.10 0.12
N LEU A 174 -11.08 -18.86 0.52
CA LEU A 174 -11.21 -18.47 1.92
C LEU A 174 -12.48 -19.01 2.58
N ASN A 175 -13.49 -19.46 1.82
CA ASN A 175 -14.71 -20.09 2.37
C ASN A 175 -15.40 -19.30 3.50
N GLY A 176 -15.43 -17.96 3.41
CA GLY A 176 -16.08 -17.10 4.40
C GLY A 176 -15.17 -16.62 5.54
N ASP A 177 -13.91 -17.05 5.55
CA ASP A 177 -12.93 -16.56 6.50
C ASP A 177 -12.72 -15.03 6.40
N PRO A 178 -12.50 -14.31 7.53
CA PRO A 178 -12.26 -12.88 7.53
C PRO A 178 -11.07 -12.47 6.65
N CYS A 179 -11.26 -11.44 5.85
CA CYS A 179 -10.23 -10.84 5.01
C CYS A 179 -10.53 -9.37 4.71
N VAL A 180 -9.52 -8.64 4.23
CA VAL A 180 -9.70 -7.31 3.65
C VAL A 180 -9.48 -7.43 2.13
N PRO A 181 -10.55 -7.34 1.32
CA PRO A 181 -10.43 -7.46 -0.13
C PRO A 181 -9.75 -6.22 -0.73
N TYR A 182 -9.08 -6.41 -1.86
CA TYR A 182 -8.54 -5.30 -2.64
C TYR A 182 -9.68 -4.54 -3.34
N LEU A 183 -9.83 -3.25 -3.01
CA LEU A 183 -10.75 -2.32 -3.67
C LEU A 183 -10.00 -1.45 -4.68
N SER A 184 -10.55 -1.30 -5.88
CA SER A 184 -9.96 -0.50 -6.95
C SER A 184 -11.00 0.36 -7.65
N LYS A 185 -10.60 1.53 -8.17
CA LYS A 185 -11.46 2.49 -8.89
C LYS A 185 -11.78 2.10 -10.34
N ARG A 186 -11.65 0.83 -10.74
CA ARG A 186 -11.90 0.42 -12.14
C ARG A 186 -13.38 0.44 -12.48
#